data_AF-B0C7Q2-F1
#
_entry.id   AF-B0C7Q2-F1
#
_cell.length_a   1.000
_cell.length_b   1.000
_cell.length_c   1.000
_cell.angle_alpha   90.00
_cell.angle_beta   90.00
_cell.angle_gamma   90.00
#
_symmetry.space_group_name_H-M   'P 1'
#
loop_
_entity.id
_entity.type
_entity.pdbx_description
1 polymer ?
#
loop_
_entity_poly.entity_id
_entity_poly.type
_entity_poly.pdbx_seq_one_letter_code
_entity_poly.pdbx_strand_id
1 'polypeptide(L)'
;MTTCYYLRKLLAQSANQLQSFIVEGAGIVADEKSDINHVLESLYLEELDISLMARDLEVIVQLQTILSRSTSTSSQPLGQLAKVERRIFWILGLKKTMR
;
A
#
# COMPACT_ATOMS: atom_id res chain seq x y z
N MET A 1 7.25 -14.22 2.70
CA MET A 1 6.33 -13.13 3.09
C MET A 1 5.22 -13.09 2.06
N THR A 2 3.97 -13.15 2.48
CA THR A 2 2.81 -12.95 1.61
C THR A 2 2.56 -11.45 1.40
N THR A 3 1.90 -11.07 0.30
CA THR A 3 1.55 -9.68 -0.02
C THR A 3 0.84 -8.99 1.15
N CYS A 4 -0.18 -9.65 1.72
CA CYS A 4 -0.92 -9.14 2.88
C CYS A 4 -0.04 -8.87 4.10
N TYR A 5 0.89 -9.78 4.42
CA TYR A 5 1.79 -9.59 5.57
C TYR A 5 2.71 -8.37 5.37
N TYR A 6 3.23 -8.17 4.16
CA TYR A 6 4.01 -6.99 3.84
C TYR A 6 3.20 -5.71 3.98
N LEU A 7 1.99 -5.67 3.40
CA LEU A 7 1.12 -4.49 3.45
C LEU A 7 0.77 -4.10 4.88
N ARG A 8 0.38 -5.06 5.72
CA ARG A 8 0.10 -4.81 7.15
C ARG A 8 1.31 -4.26 7.89
N LYS A 9 2.50 -4.82 7.64
CA LYS A 9 3.76 -4.32 8.22
C LYS A 9 4.02 -2.88 7.78
N LEU A 10 3.84 -2.57 6.50
CA LEU A 10 4.07 -1.23 5.96
C LEU A 10 3.10 -0.20 6.56
N LEU A 11 1.82 -0.56 6.69
CA LEU A 11 0.80 0.28 7.35
C LEU A 11 1.17 0.53 8.81
N ALA A 12 1.55 -0.51 9.57
CA ALA A 12 1.98 -0.36 10.96
C ALA A 12 3.20 0.57 11.10
N GLN A 13 4.19 0.43 10.23
CA GLN A 13 5.39 1.28 10.24
C GLN A 13 5.10 2.75 9.92
N SER A 14 4.03 3.01 9.18
CA SER A 14 3.66 4.34 8.71
C SER A 14 2.43 4.91 9.43
N ALA A 15 1.85 4.22 10.42
CA ALA A 15 0.54 4.55 11.00
C ALA A 15 0.42 6.02 11.45
N ASN A 16 1.45 6.54 12.12
CA ASN A 16 1.48 7.94 12.61
C ASN A 16 1.70 9.00 11.51
N GLN A 17 1.92 8.57 10.27
CA GLN A 17 2.23 9.41 9.12
C GLN A 17 1.20 9.25 8.00
N LEU A 18 0.14 8.45 8.19
CA LEU A 18 -0.88 8.20 7.19
C LEU A 18 -2.16 8.96 7.54
N GLN A 19 -2.74 9.58 6.51
CA GLN A 19 -4.04 10.24 6.59
C GLN A 19 -4.94 9.63 5.51
N SER A 20 -6.14 9.22 5.89
CA SER A 20 -7.17 8.85 4.92
C SER A 20 -7.63 10.09 4.15
N PHE A 21 -7.80 9.94 2.83
CA PHE A 21 -8.53 10.92 2.02
C PHE A 21 -9.93 10.44 1.63
N ILE A 22 -10.31 9.24 2.09
CA ILE A 22 -11.67 8.72 1.96
C ILE A 22 -12.58 9.52 2.90
N VAL A 23 -13.71 9.97 2.38
CA VAL A 23 -14.74 10.66 3.17
C VAL A 23 -15.33 9.70 4.19
N GLU A 24 -15.63 10.19 5.39
CA GLU A 24 -16.25 9.37 6.44
C GLU A 24 -17.54 8.70 5.94
N GLY A 25 -17.63 7.38 6.11
CA GLY A 25 -18.76 6.57 5.63
C GLY A 25 -18.70 6.15 4.16
N ALA A 26 -17.72 6.62 3.38
CA ALA A 26 -17.57 6.25 1.96
C ALA A 26 -16.80 4.95 1.73
N GLY A 27 -16.17 4.37 2.76
CA GLY A 27 -15.41 3.13 2.65
C GLY A 27 -14.69 2.75 3.95
N ILE A 28 -14.01 1.61 3.93
CA ILE A 28 -13.18 1.14 5.05
C ILE A 28 -11.83 1.84 4.96
N VAL A 29 -11.43 2.50 6.05
CA VAL A 29 -10.09 3.07 6.17
C VAL A 29 -9.10 1.96 6.50
N ALA A 30 -8.13 1.75 5.61
CA ALA A 30 -7.14 0.70 5.77
C ALA A 30 -6.21 0.95 6.98
N ASP A 31 -6.00 -0.09 7.79
CA ASP A 31 -5.04 -0.12 8.90
C ASP A 31 -4.24 -1.44 8.92
N GLU A 32 -3.35 -1.62 9.90
CA GLU A 32 -2.51 -2.82 9.99
C GLU A 32 -3.26 -4.11 10.31
N LYS A 33 -4.54 -4.03 10.70
CA LYS A 33 -5.39 -5.17 11.06
C LYS A 33 -6.44 -5.48 10.00
N SER A 34 -6.63 -4.57 9.07
CA SER A 34 -7.63 -4.66 8.01
C SER A 34 -7.43 -5.89 7.12
N ASP A 35 -8.55 -6.40 6.61
CA ASP A 35 -8.53 -7.29 5.45
C ASP A 35 -8.39 -6.43 4.20
N ILE A 36 -7.28 -6.60 3.48
CA ILE A 36 -6.97 -5.78 2.31
C ILE A 36 -7.97 -6.01 1.18
N ASN A 37 -8.52 -7.22 1.03
CA ASN A 37 -9.50 -7.47 -0.01
C ASN A 37 -10.80 -6.72 0.28
N HIS A 38 -11.26 -6.77 1.53
CA HIS A 38 -12.46 -6.04 1.95
C HIS A 38 -12.26 -4.52 1.90
N VAL A 39 -11.06 -4.03 2.17
CA VAL A 39 -10.70 -2.63 1.92
C VAL A 39 -10.89 -2.31 0.45
N LEU A 40 -10.31 -3.07 -0.48
CA LEU A 40 -10.44 -2.80 -1.91
C LEU A 40 -11.91 -2.83 -2.37
N GLU A 41 -12.68 -3.82 -1.93
CA GLU A 41 -14.13 -3.92 -2.20
C GLU A 41 -14.91 -2.69 -1.69
N SER A 42 -14.44 -2.05 -0.62
CA SER A 42 -15.06 -0.83 -0.10
C SER A 42 -14.64 0.45 -0.86
N LEU A 43 -13.50 0.43 -1.58
CA LEU A 43 -12.95 1.61 -2.27
C LEU A 43 -13.27 1.64 -3.76
N TYR A 44 -13.47 0.48 -4.36
CA TYR A 44 -13.68 0.31 -5.79
C TYR A 44 -15.03 -0.35 -6.02
N LEU A 45 -15.88 0.27 -6.84
CA LEU A 45 -17.25 -0.21 -7.07
C LEU A 45 -17.31 -1.36 -8.08
N GLU A 46 -16.40 -1.38 -9.04
CA GLU A 46 -16.40 -2.34 -10.14
C GLU A 46 -15.45 -3.51 -9.83
N GLU A 47 -15.92 -4.75 -10.04
CA GLU A 47 -15.12 -5.97 -9.81
C GLU A 47 -13.80 -5.98 -10.59
N LEU A 48 -13.81 -5.40 -11.79
CA LEU A 48 -12.61 -5.26 -12.61
C LEU A 48 -11.58 -4.35 -11.92
N ASP A 49 -12.01 -3.22 -11.37
CA ASP A 49 -11.11 -2.28 -10.69
C ASP A 49 -10.56 -2.91 -9.40
N ILE A 50 -11.39 -3.61 -8.63
CA ILE A 50 -10.96 -4.36 -7.44
C ILE A 50 -9.85 -5.35 -7.83
N SER A 51 -10.06 -6.13 -8.89
CA SER A 51 -9.11 -7.13 -9.38
C SER A 51 -7.81 -6.50 -9.89
N LEU A 52 -7.90 -5.38 -10.62
CA LEU A 52 -6.74 -4.65 -11.10
C LEU A 52 -5.92 -4.08 -9.95
N MET A 53 -6.57 -3.52 -8.93
CA MET A 53 -5.89 -2.93 -7.78
C MET A 53 -5.26 -3.98 -6.88
N ALA A 54 -5.91 -5.12 -6.68
CA ALA A 54 -5.34 -6.27 -5.98
C ALA A 54 -4.07 -6.77 -6.69
N ARG A 55 -4.13 -6.91 -8.01
CA ARG A 55 -2.98 -7.31 -8.83
C ARG A 55 -1.86 -6.28 -8.80
N ASP A 56 -2.17 -5.00 -8.90
CA ASP A 56 -1.20 -3.91 -8.78
C ASP A 56 -0.47 -3.99 -7.44
N LEU A 57 -1.20 -4.19 -6.32
CA LEU A 57 -0.58 -4.37 -5.00
C LEU A 57 0.37 -5.57 -4.97
N GLU A 58 -0.03 -6.73 -5.53
CA GLU A 58 0.85 -7.89 -5.60
C GLU A 58 2.13 -7.62 -6.38
N VAL A 59 2.01 -7.04 -7.58
CA VAL A 59 3.16 -6.72 -8.43
C VAL A 59 4.10 -5.72 -7.73
N ILE A 60 3.55 -4.67 -7.13
CA ILE A 60 4.33 -3.63 -6.46
C ILE A 60 5.07 -4.20 -5.23
N VAL A 61 4.43 -5.07 -4.44
CA VAL A 61 5.06 -5.71 -3.29
C VAL A 61 6.16 -6.69 -3.71
N GLN A 62 5.96 -7.42 -4.81
CA GLN A 62 7.02 -8.27 -5.37
C GLN A 62 8.21 -7.45 -5.85
N LEU A 63 7.97 -6.36 -6.58
CA LEU A 63 9.01 -5.42 -7.01
C LEU A 63 9.78 -4.85 -5.80
N GLN A 64 9.08 -4.45 -4.75
CA GLN A 64 9.69 -3.97 -3.51
C GLN A 64 10.59 -5.03 -2.87
N THR A 65 10.15 -6.28 -2.84
CA THR A 65 10.89 -7.40 -2.25
C THR A 65 12.19 -7.65 -3.03
N ILE A 66 12.13 -7.57 -4.36
CA ILE A 66 13.31 -7.70 -5.23
C ILE A 66 14.26 -6.53 -5.01
N LEU A 67 13.75 -5.30 -5.03
CA LEU A 67 14.54 -4.09 -4.83
C LEU A 67 15.25 -4.12 -3.48
N SER A 68 14.55 -4.45 -2.40
CA SER A 68 15.09 -4.52 -1.04
C SER A 68 16.19 -5.57 -0.85
N ARG A 69 16.23 -6.61 -1.69
CA ARG A 69 17.32 -7.60 -1.71
C ARG A 69 18.54 -7.11 -2.49
N SER A 70 18.35 -6.20 -3.44
CA SER A 70 19.43 -5.66 -4.30
C SER A 70 20.16 -4.45 -3.70
N THR A 71 19.65 -3.86 -2.61
CA THR A 71 20.15 -2.60 -2.04
C THR A 71 21.47 -2.71 -1.26
N SER A 72 22.16 -3.85 -1.25
CA SER A 72 23.46 -3.99 -0.57
C SER A 72 24.60 -3.21 -1.24
N THR A 73 24.41 -2.66 -2.45
CA THR A 73 25.54 -2.14 -3.28
C THR A 73 25.30 -0.83 -4.04
N SER A 74 24.16 -0.13 -3.88
CA SER A 74 23.90 1.12 -4.63
C SER A 74 23.21 2.19 -3.79
N SER A 75 23.65 3.44 -3.95
CA SER A 75 23.21 4.64 -3.24
C SER A 75 21.93 5.28 -3.79
N GLN A 76 21.26 4.66 -4.77
CA GLN A 76 20.03 5.15 -5.42
C GLN A 76 18.65 4.57 -4.98
N PRO A 77 18.50 3.57 -4.08
CA PRO A 77 17.22 2.85 -3.93
C PRO A 77 16.16 3.55 -3.08
N LEU A 78 16.52 4.55 -2.24
CA LEU A 78 15.58 5.20 -1.32
C LEU A 78 14.42 5.91 -2.03
N GLY A 79 14.70 6.60 -3.14
CA GLY A 79 13.69 7.34 -3.89
C GLY A 79 12.69 6.44 -4.64
N GLN A 80 13.13 5.25 -5.09
CA GLN A 80 12.25 4.29 -5.74
C GLN A 80 11.34 3.58 -4.75
N LEU A 81 11.89 3.21 -3.59
CA LEU A 81 11.12 2.61 -2.50
C LEU A 81 9.99 3.54 -2.05
N ALA A 82 10.29 4.83 -1.88
CA ALA A 82 9.29 5.82 -1.50
C ALA A 82 8.17 6.00 -2.54
N LYS A 83 8.48 5.85 -3.84
CA LYS A 83 7.46 5.89 -4.90
C LYS A 83 6.55 4.67 -4.86
N VAL A 84 7.12 3.49 -4.63
CA VAL A 84 6.40 2.22 -4.47
C VAL A 84 5.45 2.30 -3.27
N GLU A 85 5.95 2.68 -2.10
CA GLU A 85 5.12 2.84 -0.89
C GLU A 85 4.01 3.86 -1.09
N ARG A 86 4.32 5.00 -1.74
CA ARG A 86 3.31 6.00 -2.08
C ARG A 86 2.20 5.40 -2.95
N ARG A 87 2.53 4.62 -3.98
CA ARG A 87 1.54 3.99 -4.84
C ARG A 87 0.65 3.01 -4.05
N ILE A 88 1.24 2.22 -3.15
CA ILE A 88 0.49 1.33 -2.25
C ILE A 88 -0.52 2.14 -1.42
N PHE A 89 -0.07 3.21 -0.76
CA PHE A 89 -0.97 4.03 0.07
C PHE A 89 -2.11 4.64 -0.74
N TRP A 90 -1.84 5.12 -1.95
CA TRP A 90 -2.87 5.67 -2.83
C TRP A 90 -3.94 4.65 -3.24
N ILE A 91 -3.54 3.40 -3.53
CA ILE A 91 -4.50 2.32 -3.82
C ILE A 91 -5.39 2.04 -2.60
N LEU A 92 -4.84 2.20 -1.39
CA LEU A 92 -5.56 1.97 -0.14
C LEU A 92 -6.31 3.21 0.38
N GLY A 93 -6.42 4.28 -0.42
CA GLY A 93 -7.14 5.50 -0.01
C GLY A 93 -6.41 6.37 1.02
N LEU A 94 -5.09 6.20 1.13
CA LEU A 94 -4.24 6.86 2.12
C LEU A 94 -3.20 7.79 1.46
N LYS A 95 -2.86 8.87 2.15
CA LYS A 95 -1.74 9.76 1.80
C LYS A 95 -0.78 9.89 2.98
N LYS A 96 0.51 10.05 2.68
CA LYS A 96 1.52 10.31 3.71
C LYS A 96 1.52 11.79 4.06
N THR A 97 1.22 12.14 5.30
CA THR A 97 1.36 13.50 5.83
C THR A 97 2.81 13.73 6.24
N MET A 98 3.48 14.70 5.60
CA MET A 98 4.74 15.24 6.14
C MET A 98 4.39 16.09 7.37
N ARG A 99 4.84 15.65 8.53
CA ARG A 99 4.96 16.52 9.71
C ARG A 99 6.35 17.14 9.72
#